data_AF-A0A8D0XZ74-F1
#
_entry.id   AF-A0A8D0XZ74-F1
#
_cell.length_a   1.000
_cell.length_b   1.000
_cell.length_c   1.000
_cell.angle_alpha   90.00
_cell.angle_beta   90.00
_cell.angle_gamma   90.00
#
_symmetry.space_group_name_H-M   'P 1'
#
loop_
_entity.id
_entity.type
_entity.pdbx_description
1 polymer ?
#
loop_
_entity_poly.entity_id
_entity_poly.type
_entity_poly.pdbx_seq_one_letter_code
_entity_poly.pdbx_strand_id
1 'polypeptide(L)'
;MAEGSGEVVAVPVTGAANGLSNGASGTSAQTNNPLSRKLRKILDTRLDNDKEMLEALKALSTFFVENSLRTRRNLRGDIERRSLAINEEFVSIFKDVKEELESIHEDVQAMSTCCQDMTSRLQAAKEQTQDLIVKTTKLQAERNFKVTFLILKDFFKALGRVKQIHNDVKVLLRTNQQTAGLEIMEQMALLQETSYERLYRWAQNECRSLTQESCDISPVLTQAMEALQDRPVLYKYTLDEFGTARRSTVVRGFIDALTRGGPGGTPRPIEMHSHDPLRYVGDMLAWLHQATASEKEHLEALLKHVTAQGVEENIQEVVGHITEGVCRPLKVRIEQVIVAEPGAFLLYKISNLLKFYHHTISGIVGNSATTLLTTIEEMHLLSKKIFFNSLSLHASKLMDKVELPPPDLGPSSALNQTLMLLREVLASHDSSVVPLDARQADFVQVLSCVLDPLLQMCTVSASNLGTADMATFMVNSLYMMKTTLALFEFTDRRLEMLQFQIEAHLDTLINEQASYVLTRAGLSYIYNTVQQHKPEQGPLANLPNLDSVAVKAAMVST
;
A
#
# COMPACT_ATOMS: atom_id res chain seq x y z
N MET A 1 -14.09 -22.97 -6.60
CA MET A 1 -13.77 -22.25 -7.86
C MET A 1 -12.27 -22.29 -8.01
N ALA A 2 -11.78 -23.36 -8.63
CA ALA A 2 -10.37 -23.54 -8.95
C ALA A 2 -10.17 -23.16 -10.42
N GLU A 3 -9.30 -22.18 -10.61
CA GLU A 3 -8.35 -21.99 -11.71
C GLU A 3 -8.72 -22.59 -13.07
N GLY A 4 -9.06 -21.69 -14.00
CA GLY A 4 -8.86 -21.91 -15.43
C GLY A 4 -7.62 -21.16 -15.89
N SER A 5 -6.65 -21.87 -16.44
CA SER A 5 -5.73 -21.37 -17.47
C SER A 5 -4.87 -22.52 -17.96
N GLY A 6 -5.07 -22.92 -19.21
CA GLY A 6 -4.25 -23.94 -19.84
C GLY A 6 -4.61 -24.12 -21.30
N GLU A 7 -4.09 -23.27 -22.17
CA GLU A 7 -3.93 -23.62 -23.57
C GLU A 7 -2.55 -23.18 -24.09
N VAL A 8 -1.89 -24.16 -24.72
CA VAL A 8 -0.89 -24.09 -25.80
C VAL A 8 0.45 -23.37 -25.57
N VAL A 9 1.57 -24.10 -25.59
CA VAL A 9 2.39 -24.41 -26.80
C VAL A 9 3.70 -25.11 -26.37
N ALA A 10 3.89 -26.31 -26.93
CA ALA A 10 5.11 -26.99 -27.40
C ALA A 10 6.48 -26.77 -26.73
N VAL A 11 7.12 -27.89 -26.34
CA VAL A 11 8.54 -28.18 -26.64
C VAL A 11 8.67 -29.70 -26.92
N PRO A 12 9.51 -30.13 -27.89
CA PRO A 12 9.38 -31.42 -28.58
C PRO A 12 10.21 -32.56 -27.97
N VAL A 13 9.90 -33.74 -28.50
CA VAL A 13 10.57 -35.04 -28.37
C VAL A 13 11.92 -35.05 -29.10
N THR A 14 12.73 -36.05 -28.74
CA THR A 14 13.97 -36.57 -29.38
C THR A 14 15.26 -35.92 -28.84
N GLY A 15 16.23 -36.63 -28.26
CA GLY A 15 16.66 -38.01 -28.46
C GLY A 15 17.92 -38.01 -29.32
N ALA A 16 19.10 -38.22 -28.73
CA ALA A 16 20.24 -38.92 -29.33
C ALA A 16 21.46 -38.92 -28.39
N ALA A 17 22.17 -40.04 -28.43
CA ALA A 17 23.27 -40.46 -27.57
C ALA A 17 24.66 -40.04 -28.08
N ASN A 18 25.65 -40.53 -27.32
CA ASN A 18 27.08 -40.73 -27.61
C ASN A 18 28.00 -39.53 -27.30
N GLY A 19 29.20 -39.71 -26.75
CA GLY A 19 30.06 -40.89 -26.66
C GLY A 19 31.51 -40.43 -26.89
N LEU A 20 32.43 -40.98 -26.12
CA LEU A 20 33.78 -40.49 -25.84
C LEU A 20 34.80 -40.43 -27.00
N SER A 21 35.82 -39.61 -26.75
CA SER A 21 37.28 -39.81 -26.97
C SER A 21 37.92 -39.67 -28.36
N ASN A 22 38.84 -38.70 -28.42
CA ASN A 22 40.28 -38.76 -28.76
C ASN A 22 40.79 -39.69 -29.86
N GLY A 23 41.66 -39.11 -30.71
CA GLY A 23 42.88 -39.80 -31.15
C GLY A 23 43.13 -39.82 -32.65
N ALA A 24 43.96 -38.87 -33.10
CA ALA A 24 44.89 -38.88 -34.24
C ALA A 24 45.31 -40.30 -34.71
N SER A 25 45.68 -40.62 -35.96
CA SER A 25 46.22 -39.88 -37.11
C SER A 25 46.54 -40.90 -38.21
N GLY A 26 46.59 -40.47 -39.49
CA GLY A 26 47.59 -41.00 -40.46
C GLY A 26 47.18 -42.10 -41.45
N THR A 27 46.67 -41.67 -42.61
CA THR A 27 47.05 -42.08 -44.00
C THR A 27 47.49 -43.53 -44.26
N SER A 28 46.90 -44.29 -45.19
CA SER A 28 46.93 -44.03 -46.64
C SER A 28 46.05 -45.04 -47.41
N ALA A 29 45.60 -44.61 -48.59
CA ALA A 29 44.55 -45.20 -49.42
C ALA A 29 44.92 -46.51 -50.14
N GLN A 30 43.94 -47.41 -50.35
CA GLN A 30 43.39 -47.72 -51.69
C GLN A 30 42.38 -48.89 -51.70
N THR A 31 41.44 -48.80 -52.66
CA THR A 31 40.52 -49.81 -53.23
C THR A 31 39.12 -50.00 -52.61
N ASN A 32 38.14 -49.32 -53.24
CA ASN A 32 36.70 -49.54 -53.09
C ASN A 32 36.30 -50.91 -53.71
N ASN A 33 35.72 -51.82 -52.92
CA ASN A 33 35.10 -53.04 -53.42
C ASN A 33 33.68 -53.22 -52.83
N PRO A 34 32.60 -53.35 -53.64
CA PRO A 34 31.20 -53.33 -53.17
C PRO A 34 30.77 -54.53 -52.30
N LEU A 35 31.43 -55.69 -52.44
CA LEU A 35 31.15 -56.87 -51.61
C LEU A 35 31.55 -56.64 -50.14
N SER A 36 32.64 -55.90 -49.91
CA SER A 36 33.12 -55.52 -48.58
C SER A 36 32.14 -54.59 -47.86
N ARG A 37 31.38 -53.75 -48.60
CA ARG A 37 30.30 -52.92 -48.03
C ARG A 37 29.09 -53.74 -47.60
N LYS A 38 28.64 -54.71 -48.41
CA LYS A 38 27.51 -55.58 -48.02
C LYS A 38 27.88 -56.49 -46.85
N LEU A 39 29.10 -57.03 -46.84
CA LEU A 39 29.58 -57.85 -45.73
C LEU A 39 29.69 -57.04 -44.44
N ARG A 40 30.28 -55.82 -44.49
CA ARG A 40 30.30 -54.92 -43.33
C ARG A 40 28.90 -54.54 -42.86
N LYS A 41 27.95 -54.29 -43.76
CA LYS A 41 26.57 -53.94 -43.39
C LYS A 41 25.80 -55.07 -42.71
N ILE A 42 26.09 -56.33 -43.05
CA ILE A 42 25.49 -57.52 -42.41
C ILE A 42 26.21 -57.84 -41.09
N LEU A 43 27.52 -57.60 -41.00
CA LEU A 43 28.28 -57.77 -39.75
C LEU A 43 28.01 -56.64 -38.73
N ASP A 44 27.67 -55.43 -39.19
CA ASP A 44 27.28 -54.30 -38.33
C ASP A 44 25.83 -54.41 -37.81
N THR A 45 24.97 -55.24 -38.41
CA THR A 45 23.68 -55.60 -37.80
C THR A 45 23.91 -56.57 -36.65
N ARG A 46 24.29 -56.02 -35.48
CA ARG A 46 24.37 -56.75 -34.21
C ARG A 46 22.96 -57.09 -33.72
N LEU A 47 22.39 -58.18 -34.22
CA LEU A 47 21.07 -58.68 -33.87
C LEU A 47 20.93 -59.05 -32.38
N ASP A 48 22.05 -59.22 -31.67
CA ASP A 48 22.06 -59.64 -30.26
C ASP A 48 21.81 -58.49 -29.26
N ASN A 49 21.94 -57.23 -29.69
CA ASN A 49 21.82 -56.07 -28.80
C ASN A 49 20.39 -55.50 -28.70
N ASP A 50 19.47 -55.92 -29.57
CA ASP A 50 18.11 -55.40 -29.61
C ASP A 50 17.13 -56.37 -28.92
N LYS A 51 16.94 -56.15 -27.62
CA LYS A 51 16.09 -56.98 -26.75
C LYS A 51 14.63 -56.99 -27.22
N GLU A 52 14.12 -55.86 -27.70
CA GLU A 52 12.74 -55.74 -28.21
C GLU A 52 12.57 -56.52 -29.50
N MET A 53 13.56 -56.47 -30.41
CA MET A 53 13.55 -57.29 -31.62
C MET A 53 13.60 -58.78 -31.29
N LEU A 54 14.43 -59.19 -30.32
CA LEU A 54 14.54 -60.58 -29.88
C LEU A 54 13.25 -61.08 -29.21
N GLU A 55 12.58 -60.25 -28.42
CA GLU A 55 11.27 -60.58 -27.82
C GLU A 55 10.17 -60.64 -28.88
N ALA A 56 10.15 -59.72 -29.85
CA ALA A 56 9.23 -59.78 -30.99
C ALA A 56 9.44 -61.04 -31.83
N LEU A 57 10.69 -61.44 -32.08
CA LEU A 57 11.02 -62.69 -32.79
C LEU A 57 10.66 -63.94 -31.97
N LYS A 58 10.83 -63.91 -30.64
CA LYS A 58 10.34 -64.98 -29.74
C LYS A 58 8.81 -65.07 -29.75
N ALA A 59 8.10 -63.94 -29.76
CA ALA A 59 6.65 -63.92 -29.88
C ALA A 59 6.21 -64.45 -31.25
N LEU A 60 6.92 -64.07 -32.32
CA LEU A 60 6.67 -64.55 -33.69
C LEU A 60 6.91 -66.05 -33.81
N SER A 61 7.96 -66.58 -33.18
CA SER A 61 8.30 -68.01 -33.25
C SER A 61 7.25 -68.91 -32.60
N THR A 62 6.42 -68.38 -31.67
CA THR A 62 5.32 -69.17 -31.08
C THR A 62 4.27 -69.62 -32.09
N PHE A 63 4.13 -68.93 -33.23
CA PHE A 63 3.10 -69.23 -34.23
C PHE A 63 3.63 -69.30 -35.67
N PHE A 64 4.82 -68.76 -35.94
CA PHE A 64 5.47 -68.83 -37.25
C PHE A 64 6.50 -69.96 -37.30
N VAL A 65 6.02 -71.21 -37.30
CA VAL A 65 6.87 -72.42 -37.19
C VAL A 65 7.45 -72.86 -38.54
N GLU A 66 6.76 -72.60 -39.66
CA GLU A 66 7.19 -73.02 -41.01
C GLU A 66 7.34 -71.84 -41.98
N ASN A 67 8.51 -71.72 -42.62
CA ASN A 67 8.84 -70.66 -43.59
C ASN A 67 8.50 -71.10 -45.02
N SER A 68 7.19 -71.12 -45.34
CA SER A 68 6.67 -71.36 -46.68
C SER A 68 6.28 -70.05 -47.36
N LEU A 69 6.12 -70.07 -48.70
CA LEU A 69 5.70 -68.89 -49.45
C LEU A 69 4.28 -68.42 -49.07
N ARG A 70 3.42 -69.34 -48.60
CA ARG A 70 2.06 -69.06 -48.13
C ARG A 70 2.05 -68.45 -46.73
N THR A 71 2.83 -68.99 -45.80
CA THR A 71 2.94 -68.44 -44.44
C THR A 71 3.57 -67.05 -44.46
N ARG A 72 4.60 -66.82 -45.29
CA ARG A 72 5.21 -65.49 -45.46
C ARG A 72 4.23 -64.45 -46.02
N ARG A 73 3.32 -64.85 -46.92
CA ARG A 73 2.28 -63.97 -47.47
C ARG A 73 1.19 -63.62 -46.45
N ASN A 74 0.86 -64.54 -45.55
CA ASN A 74 -0.24 -64.39 -44.60
C ASN A 74 0.20 -63.89 -43.21
N LEU A 75 1.50 -63.88 -42.91
CA LEU A 75 2.08 -63.50 -41.62
C LEU A 75 1.54 -62.17 -41.07
N ARG A 76 1.43 -61.16 -41.93
CA ARG A 76 0.88 -59.86 -41.53
C ARG A 76 -0.58 -59.97 -41.07
N GLY A 77 -1.41 -60.68 -41.83
CA GLY A 77 -2.82 -60.88 -41.49
C GLY A 77 -3.00 -61.72 -40.21
N ASP A 78 -2.10 -62.66 -39.93
CA ASP A 78 -2.15 -63.47 -38.71
C ASP A 78 -1.69 -62.67 -37.48
N ILE A 79 -0.67 -61.82 -37.62
CA ILE A 79 -0.26 -60.85 -36.57
C ILE A 79 -1.41 -59.88 -36.28
N GLU A 80 -2.00 -59.28 -37.33
CA GLU A 80 -3.09 -58.32 -37.18
C GLU A 80 -4.32 -58.96 -36.51
N ARG A 81 -4.67 -60.21 -36.86
CA ARG A 81 -5.80 -60.91 -36.25
C ARG A 81 -5.57 -61.24 -34.77
N ARG A 82 -4.34 -61.61 -34.39
CA ARG A 82 -3.99 -61.83 -32.98
C ARG A 82 -3.95 -60.52 -32.20
N SER A 83 -3.45 -59.45 -32.81
CA SER A 83 -3.50 -58.11 -32.21
C SER A 83 -4.94 -57.66 -31.99
N LEU A 84 -5.85 -57.95 -32.92
CA LEU A 84 -7.27 -57.65 -32.77
C LEU A 84 -7.88 -58.43 -31.60
N ALA A 85 -7.62 -59.73 -31.51
CA ALA A 85 -8.13 -60.57 -30.43
C ALA A 85 -7.65 -60.10 -29.04
N ILE A 86 -6.38 -59.74 -28.90
CA ILE A 86 -5.83 -59.18 -27.65
C ILE A 86 -6.48 -57.83 -27.32
N ASN A 87 -6.71 -56.98 -28.32
CA ASN A 87 -7.37 -55.70 -28.12
C ASN A 87 -8.84 -55.87 -27.72
N GLU A 88 -9.55 -56.85 -28.27
CA GLU A 88 -10.93 -57.20 -27.88
C GLU A 88 -11.00 -57.70 -26.43
N GLU A 89 -10.08 -58.59 -26.04
CA GLU A 89 -9.95 -59.08 -24.67
C GLU A 89 -9.63 -57.93 -23.70
N PHE A 90 -8.71 -57.04 -24.07
CA PHE A 90 -8.37 -55.86 -23.28
C PHE A 90 -9.57 -54.92 -23.09
N VAL A 91 -10.34 -54.65 -24.16
CA VAL A 91 -11.55 -53.82 -24.08
C VAL A 91 -12.60 -54.47 -23.19
N SER A 92 -12.76 -55.79 -23.24
CA SER A 92 -13.68 -56.51 -22.37
C SER A 92 -13.31 -56.36 -20.90
N ILE A 93 -12.04 -56.62 -20.54
CA ILE A 93 -11.58 -56.50 -19.15
C ILE A 93 -11.67 -55.05 -18.67
N PHE A 94 -11.33 -54.09 -19.52
CA PHE A 94 -11.39 -52.68 -19.16
C PHE A 94 -12.83 -52.18 -18.96
N LYS A 95 -13.80 -52.79 -19.65
CA LYS A 95 -15.22 -52.49 -19.46
C LYS A 95 -15.68 -52.83 -18.04
N ASP A 96 -15.31 -53.99 -17.52
CA ASP A 96 -15.66 -54.41 -16.17
C ASP A 96 -15.07 -53.45 -15.11
N VAL A 97 -13.81 -53.04 -15.30
CA VAL A 97 -13.16 -52.04 -14.44
C VAL A 97 -13.84 -50.67 -14.51
N LYS A 98 -14.31 -50.28 -15.70
CA LYS A 98 -15.03 -49.03 -15.88
C LYS A 98 -16.38 -49.05 -15.15
N GLU A 99 -17.13 -50.15 -15.23
CA GLU A 99 -18.42 -50.30 -14.56
C GLU A 99 -18.28 -50.22 -13.03
N GLU A 100 -17.26 -50.89 -12.46
CA GLU A 100 -16.95 -50.77 -11.02
C GLU A 100 -16.53 -49.34 -10.62
N LEU A 101 -15.75 -48.64 -11.46
CA LEU A 101 -15.34 -47.26 -11.20
C LEU A 101 -16.51 -46.28 -11.28
N GLU A 102 -17.44 -46.48 -12.23
CA GLU A 102 -18.68 -45.70 -12.33
C GLU A 102 -19.55 -45.91 -11.07
N SER A 103 -19.66 -47.15 -10.55
CA SER A 103 -20.38 -47.43 -9.30
C SER A 103 -19.77 -46.71 -8.10
N ILE A 104 -18.44 -46.75 -7.95
CA ILE A 104 -17.75 -46.03 -6.86
C ILE A 104 -17.96 -44.52 -6.99
N HIS A 105 -17.96 -44.00 -8.23
CA HIS A 105 -18.22 -42.59 -8.47
C HIS A 105 -19.62 -42.17 -8.04
N GLU A 106 -20.64 -42.98 -8.33
CA GLU A 106 -22.01 -42.77 -7.87
C GLU A 106 -22.11 -42.79 -6.34
N ASP A 107 -21.48 -43.75 -5.68
CA ASP A 107 -21.46 -43.84 -4.21
C ASP A 107 -20.78 -42.62 -3.57
N VAL A 108 -19.67 -42.14 -4.14
CA VAL A 108 -18.97 -40.95 -3.66
C VAL A 108 -19.81 -39.68 -3.88
N GLN A 109 -20.54 -39.56 -5.00
CA GLN A 109 -21.47 -38.46 -5.21
C GLN A 109 -22.63 -38.49 -4.22
N ALA A 110 -23.21 -39.67 -3.96
CA ALA A 110 -24.27 -39.84 -2.98
C ALA A 110 -23.79 -39.48 -1.57
N MET A 111 -22.58 -39.91 -1.20
CA MET A 111 -21.96 -39.56 0.07
C MET A 111 -21.69 -38.05 0.17
N SER A 112 -21.17 -37.41 -0.89
CA SER A 112 -20.95 -35.96 -0.93
C SER A 112 -22.25 -35.18 -0.72
N THR A 113 -23.33 -35.63 -1.36
CA THR A 113 -24.67 -35.04 -1.21
C THR A 113 -25.19 -35.19 0.21
N CYS A 114 -25.02 -36.37 0.82
CA CYS A 114 -25.42 -36.62 2.21
C CYS A 114 -24.62 -35.75 3.20
N CYS A 115 -23.31 -35.63 3.00
CA CYS A 115 -22.47 -34.75 3.81
C CYS A 115 -22.87 -33.27 3.66
N GLN A 116 -23.24 -32.83 2.46
CA GLN A 116 -23.75 -31.46 2.25
C GLN A 116 -25.10 -31.23 2.94
N ASP A 117 -26.04 -32.18 2.86
CA ASP A 117 -27.32 -32.07 3.56
C ASP A 117 -27.13 -32.07 5.09
N MET A 118 -26.26 -32.94 5.61
CA MET A 118 -25.94 -32.98 7.03
C MET A 118 -25.27 -31.67 7.49
N THR A 119 -24.37 -31.10 6.68
CA THR A 119 -23.73 -29.81 6.97
C THR A 119 -24.74 -28.67 6.97
N SER A 120 -25.66 -28.65 6.00
CA SER A 120 -26.75 -27.67 5.91
C SER A 120 -27.65 -27.74 7.15
N ARG A 121 -28.07 -28.94 7.55
CA ARG A 121 -28.91 -29.14 8.75
C ARG A 121 -28.18 -28.76 10.02
N LEU A 122 -26.89 -29.08 10.14
CA LEU A 122 -26.07 -28.68 11.28
C LEU A 122 -25.94 -27.16 11.35
N GLN A 123 -25.77 -26.48 10.22
CA GLN A 123 -25.68 -25.02 10.15
C GLN A 123 -27.00 -24.36 10.52
N ALA A 124 -28.13 -24.87 10.02
CA ALA A 124 -29.47 -24.40 10.39
C ALA A 124 -29.76 -24.62 11.89
N ALA A 125 -29.42 -25.79 12.43
CA ALA A 125 -29.56 -26.08 13.85
C ALA A 125 -28.64 -25.19 14.71
N LYS A 126 -27.43 -24.90 14.24
CA LYS A 126 -26.49 -23.98 14.90
C LYS A 126 -27.02 -22.54 14.92
N GLU A 127 -27.54 -22.04 13.81
CA GLU A 127 -28.16 -20.70 13.73
C GLU A 127 -29.37 -20.59 14.65
N GLN A 128 -30.23 -21.61 14.66
CA GLN A 128 -31.43 -21.63 15.51
C GLN A 128 -31.08 -21.74 17.00
N THR A 129 -30.06 -22.53 17.36
CA THR A 129 -29.54 -22.63 18.72
C THR A 129 -28.87 -21.32 19.14
N GLN A 130 -28.14 -20.67 18.23
CA GLN A 130 -27.54 -19.37 18.47
C GLN A 130 -28.60 -18.28 18.68
N ASP A 131 -29.67 -18.23 17.89
CA ASP A 131 -30.78 -17.28 18.08
C ASP A 131 -31.52 -17.51 19.41
N LEU A 132 -31.74 -18.77 19.79
CA LEU A 132 -32.35 -19.11 21.08
C LEU A 132 -31.44 -18.74 22.26
N ILE A 133 -30.13 -18.99 22.16
CA ILE A 133 -29.16 -18.57 23.17
C ILE A 133 -29.16 -17.05 23.28
N VAL A 134 -29.09 -16.31 22.16
CA VAL A 134 -29.11 -14.85 22.14
C VAL A 134 -30.41 -14.29 22.72
N LYS A 135 -31.58 -14.85 22.38
CA LYS A 135 -32.87 -14.45 22.99
C LYS A 135 -32.92 -14.74 24.49
N THR A 136 -32.43 -15.91 24.91
CA THR A 136 -32.45 -16.31 26.33
C THR A 136 -31.49 -15.46 27.16
N THR A 137 -30.27 -15.21 26.66
CA THR A 137 -29.32 -14.31 27.32
C THR A 137 -29.82 -12.88 27.36
N LYS A 138 -30.48 -12.38 26.30
CA LYS A 138 -31.10 -11.05 26.28
C LYS A 138 -32.22 -10.91 27.32
N LEU A 139 -33.15 -11.86 27.39
CA LEU A 139 -34.24 -11.84 28.38
C LEU A 139 -33.70 -11.97 29.83
N GLN A 140 -32.67 -12.77 30.02
CA GLN A 140 -32.03 -12.96 31.32
C GLN A 140 -31.23 -11.71 31.74
N ALA A 141 -30.58 -11.03 30.79
CA ALA A 141 -29.95 -9.73 31.00
C ALA A 141 -30.99 -8.64 31.31
N GLU A 142 -32.10 -8.55 30.59
CA GLU A 142 -33.18 -7.59 30.85
C GLU A 142 -33.83 -7.79 32.22
N ARG A 143 -34.05 -9.04 32.63
CA ARG A 143 -34.58 -9.37 33.96
C ARG A 143 -33.59 -9.01 35.07
N ASN A 144 -32.32 -9.40 34.93
CA ASN A 144 -31.29 -9.08 35.91
C ASN A 144 -31.06 -7.56 35.99
N PHE A 145 -31.04 -6.87 34.86
CA PHE A 145 -30.96 -5.42 34.79
C PHE A 145 -32.10 -4.74 35.57
N LYS A 146 -33.35 -5.16 35.37
CA LYS A 146 -34.49 -4.59 36.11
C LYS A 146 -34.39 -4.80 37.62
N VAL A 147 -33.95 -5.99 38.06
CA VAL A 147 -33.78 -6.29 39.48
C VAL A 147 -32.64 -5.46 40.08
N THR A 148 -31.47 -5.43 39.42
CA THR A 148 -30.32 -4.63 39.84
C THR A 148 -30.63 -3.13 39.84
N PHE A 149 -31.36 -2.64 38.83
CA PHE A 149 -31.81 -1.25 38.73
C PHE A 149 -32.69 -0.84 39.91
N LEU A 150 -33.67 -1.67 40.29
CA LEU A 150 -34.56 -1.37 41.41
C LEU A 150 -33.79 -1.33 42.74
N ILE A 151 -32.90 -2.30 42.96
CA ILE A 151 -32.05 -2.36 44.16
C ILE A 151 -31.12 -1.14 44.22
N LEU A 152 -30.48 -0.76 43.10
CA LEU A 152 -29.60 0.42 43.09
C LEU A 152 -30.37 1.72 43.26
N LYS A 153 -31.59 1.84 42.73
CA LYS A 153 -32.41 3.05 42.90
C LYS A 153 -32.77 3.28 44.37
N ASP A 154 -33.11 2.22 45.10
CA ASP A 154 -33.36 2.32 46.53
C ASP A 154 -32.07 2.53 47.33
N PHE A 155 -30.94 1.98 46.87
CA PHE A 155 -29.62 2.27 47.41
C PHE A 155 -29.27 3.77 47.30
N PHE A 156 -29.44 4.40 46.13
CA PHE A 156 -29.14 5.83 45.97
C PHE A 156 -30.03 6.73 46.85
N LYS A 157 -31.31 6.39 47.02
CA LYS A 157 -32.19 7.08 47.96
C LYS A 157 -31.71 6.94 49.41
N ALA A 158 -31.32 5.72 49.80
CA ALA A 158 -30.79 5.45 51.14
C ALA A 158 -29.48 6.22 51.37
N LEU A 159 -28.56 6.22 50.40
CA LEU A 159 -27.31 6.98 50.45
C LEU A 159 -27.56 8.49 50.57
N GLY A 160 -28.53 9.03 49.82
CA GLY A 160 -28.95 10.44 49.94
C GLY A 160 -29.47 10.77 51.34
N ARG A 161 -30.29 9.88 51.93
CA ARG A 161 -30.78 10.05 53.31
C ARG A 161 -29.64 10.00 54.33
N VAL A 162 -28.68 9.10 54.18
CA VAL A 162 -27.49 9.03 55.08
C VAL A 162 -26.65 10.31 54.97
N LYS A 163 -26.49 10.89 53.77
CA LYS A 163 -25.83 12.20 53.58
C LYS A 163 -26.56 13.33 54.28
N GLN A 164 -27.88 13.36 54.16
CA GLN A 164 -28.71 14.37 54.82
C GLN A 164 -28.56 14.28 56.34
N ILE A 165 -28.71 13.08 56.91
CA ILE A 165 -28.54 12.86 58.36
C ILE A 165 -27.13 13.29 58.81
N HIS A 166 -26.08 12.90 58.08
CA HIS A 166 -24.71 13.31 58.42
C HIS A 166 -24.51 14.84 58.40
N ASN A 167 -25.16 15.56 57.48
CA ASN A 167 -25.10 17.03 57.45
C ASN A 167 -25.96 17.68 58.54
N ASP A 168 -27.15 17.15 58.83
CA ASP A 168 -28.03 17.64 59.90
C ASP A 168 -27.35 17.48 61.27
N VAL A 169 -26.57 16.41 61.45
CA VAL A 169 -25.78 16.17 62.65
C VAL A 169 -24.68 17.23 62.86
N LYS A 170 -24.12 17.81 61.78
CA LYS A 170 -23.18 18.95 61.91
C LYS A 170 -23.85 20.19 62.52
N VAL A 171 -25.15 20.36 62.31
CA VAL A 171 -25.93 21.43 62.95
C VAL A 171 -26.18 21.09 64.42
N LEU A 172 -26.50 19.83 64.74
CA LEU A 172 -26.66 19.34 66.12
C LEU A 172 -25.38 19.48 66.96
N LEU A 173 -24.20 19.35 66.37
CA LEU A 173 -22.92 19.59 67.07
C LEU A 173 -22.75 21.03 67.58
N ARG A 174 -23.55 21.98 67.09
CA ARG A 174 -23.60 23.38 67.58
C ARG A 174 -24.54 23.55 68.80
N THR A 175 -25.26 22.50 69.20
CA THR A 175 -26.19 22.51 70.35
C THR A 175 -25.61 21.73 71.55
N ASN A 176 -26.29 21.76 72.70
CA ASN A 176 -25.84 21.17 73.96
C ASN A 176 -25.69 19.63 73.97
N GLN A 177 -26.07 18.92 72.90
CA GLN A 177 -26.06 17.46 72.82
C GLN A 177 -24.89 16.93 71.94
N GLN A 178 -23.66 17.30 72.28
CA GLN A 178 -22.49 17.05 71.42
C GLN A 178 -22.06 15.56 71.35
N THR A 179 -22.19 14.80 72.45
CA THR A 179 -21.77 13.39 72.51
C THR A 179 -22.59 12.48 71.59
N ALA A 180 -23.93 12.55 71.68
CA ALA A 180 -24.82 11.82 70.78
C ALA A 180 -24.66 12.27 69.32
N GLY A 181 -24.39 13.56 69.08
CA GLY A 181 -24.07 14.07 67.75
C GLY A 181 -22.80 13.46 67.17
N LEU A 182 -21.73 13.34 67.97
CA LEU A 182 -20.47 12.73 67.54
C LEU A 182 -20.64 11.24 67.20
N GLU A 183 -21.34 10.47 68.03
CA GLU A 183 -21.60 9.04 67.79
C GLU A 183 -22.40 8.80 66.51
N ILE A 184 -23.48 9.57 66.29
CA ILE A 184 -24.29 9.45 65.06
C ILE A 184 -23.46 9.88 63.85
N MET A 185 -22.64 10.93 63.97
CA MET A 185 -21.78 11.38 62.88
C MET A 185 -20.78 10.29 62.46
N GLU A 186 -20.15 9.63 63.43
CA GLU A 186 -19.21 8.52 63.19
C GLU A 186 -19.90 7.32 62.55
N GLN A 187 -21.06 6.90 63.07
CA GLN A 187 -21.84 5.80 62.47
C GLN A 187 -22.29 6.11 61.04
N MET A 188 -22.78 7.33 60.78
CA MET A 188 -23.19 7.73 59.43
C MET A 188 -21.99 7.84 58.49
N ALA A 189 -20.82 8.28 58.97
CA ALA A 189 -19.59 8.31 58.17
C ALA A 189 -19.14 6.90 57.77
N LEU A 190 -19.16 5.93 58.70
CA LEU A 190 -18.84 4.53 58.42
C LEU A 190 -19.80 3.91 57.40
N LEU A 191 -21.10 4.20 57.53
CA LEU A 191 -22.11 3.74 56.57
C LEU A 191 -21.92 4.37 55.19
N GLN A 192 -21.55 5.66 55.11
CA GLN A 192 -21.22 6.30 53.84
C GLN A 192 -20.01 5.65 53.18
N GLU A 193 -18.93 5.42 53.93
CA GLU A 193 -17.70 4.84 53.38
C GLU A 193 -17.95 3.42 52.85
N THR A 194 -18.65 2.59 53.64
CA THR A 194 -19.04 1.23 53.22
C THR A 194 -19.94 1.24 51.99
N SER A 195 -20.84 2.23 51.89
CA SER A 195 -21.72 2.39 50.74
C SER A 195 -20.95 2.79 49.49
N TYR A 196 -20.03 3.74 49.60
CA TYR A 196 -19.16 4.15 48.49
C TYR A 196 -18.24 3.03 48.03
N GLU A 197 -17.67 2.25 48.95
CA GLU A 197 -16.85 1.10 48.58
C GLU A 197 -17.67 0.05 47.78
N ARG A 198 -18.90 -0.23 48.20
CA ARG A 198 -19.80 -1.15 47.48
C ARG A 198 -20.19 -0.60 46.11
N LEU A 199 -20.53 0.69 46.04
CA LEU A 199 -20.87 1.35 44.78
C LEU A 199 -19.68 1.34 43.80
N TYR A 200 -18.48 1.62 44.30
CA TYR A 200 -17.23 1.56 43.56
C TYR A 200 -16.96 0.16 43.00
N ARG A 201 -17.02 -0.89 43.85
CA ARG A 201 -16.82 -2.28 43.40
C ARG A 201 -17.83 -2.70 42.34
N TRP A 202 -19.08 -2.28 42.49
CA TRP A 202 -20.11 -2.53 41.48
C TRP A 202 -19.80 -1.79 40.17
N ALA A 203 -19.48 -0.50 40.24
CA ALA A 203 -19.17 0.32 39.07
C ALA A 203 -17.95 -0.23 38.31
N GLN A 204 -16.90 -0.67 39.01
CA GLN A 204 -15.75 -1.33 38.38
C GLN A 204 -16.13 -2.61 37.64
N ASN A 205 -16.97 -3.46 38.23
CA ASN A 205 -17.40 -4.69 37.58
C ASN A 205 -18.25 -4.42 36.33
N GLU A 206 -19.13 -3.42 36.38
CA GLU A 206 -19.87 -2.98 35.20
C GLU A 206 -18.92 -2.42 34.13
N CYS A 207 -17.96 -1.56 34.49
CA CYS A 207 -16.95 -1.06 33.54
C CYS A 207 -16.15 -2.20 32.88
N ARG A 208 -15.75 -3.22 33.64
CA ARG A 208 -15.06 -4.42 33.11
C ARG A 208 -15.91 -5.23 32.15
N SER A 209 -17.24 -5.16 32.26
CA SER A 209 -18.18 -5.87 31.39
C SER A 209 -18.38 -5.18 30.04
N LEU A 210 -18.02 -3.90 29.90
CA LEU A 210 -18.15 -3.07 28.68
C LEU A 210 -17.11 -3.43 27.61
N THR A 211 -17.01 -4.71 27.30
CA THR A 211 -16.04 -5.31 26.35
C THR A 211 -16.61 -5.51 24.94
N GLN A 212 -17.85 -5.07 24.71
CA GLN A 212 -18.53 -5.15 23.42
C GLN A 212 -18.27 -3.88 22.59
N GLU A 213 -18.33 -4.00 21.26
CA GLU A 213 -18.11 -2.86 20.34
C GLU A 213 -19.17 -1.77 20.52
N SER A 214 -20.46 -2.16 20.65
CA SER A 214 -21.53 -1.26 21.06
C SER A 214 -21.51 -1.07 22.58
N CYS A 215 -21.09 0.10 23.03
CA CYS A 215 -21.08 0.44 24.45
C CYS A 215 -22.46 1.02 24.85
N ASP A 216 -23.38 0.14 25.25
CA ASP A 216 -24.65 0.58 25.83
C ASP A 216 -24.43 1.01 27.28
N ILE A 217 -24.26 2.31 27.49
CA ILE A 217 -24.04 2.86 28.83
C ILE A 217 -25.33 2.79 29.63
N SER A 218 -25.30 1.96 30.67
CA SER A 218 -26.42 1.84 31.60
C SER A 218 -26.68 3.19 32.30
N PRO A 219 -27.94 3.65 32.37
CA PRO A 219 -28.28 4.87 33.10
C PRO A 219 -27.93 4.78 34.60
N VAL A 220 -27.85 3.57 35.14
CA VAL A 220 -27.43 3.32 36.52
C VAL A 220 -25.94 3.58 36.72
N LEU A 221 -25.13 3.28 35.71
CA LEU A 221 -23.71 3.54 35.74
C LEU A 221 -23.44 5.05 35.69
N THR A 222 -24.18 5.81 34.87
CA THR A 222 -24.13 7.29 34.86
C THR A 222 -24.48 7.87 36.23
N GLN A 223 -25.53 7.37 36.90
CA GLN A 223 -25.89 7.77 38.27
C GLN A 223 -24.84 7.37 39.31
N ALA A 224 -24.19 6.22 39.13
CA ALA A 224 -23.08 5.81 39.99
C ALA A 224 -21.89 6.75 39.86
N MET A 225 -21.53 7.17 38.64
CA MET A 225 -20.47 8.16 38.41
C MET A 225 -20.81 9.52 39.01
N GLU A 226 -22.07 9.96 38.90
CA GLU A 226 -22.56 11.17 39.59
C GLU A 226 -22.40 11.07 41.10
N ALA A 227 -22.74 9.94 41.72
CA ALA A 227 -22.58 9.77 43.16
C ALA A 227 -21.10 9.66 43.58
N LEU A 228 -20.26 9.00 42.79
CA LEU A 228 -18.83 8.80 43.05
C LEU A 228 -18.02 10.10 42.97
N GLN A 229 -18.53 11.15 42.31
CA GLN A 229 -17.84 12.45 42.22
C GLN A 229 -17.54 13.08 43.60
N ASP A 230 -18.32 12.73 44.64
CA ASP A 230 -18.10 13.15 46.03
C ASP A 230 -16.83 12.52 46.67
N ARG A 231 -16.23 11.53 46.01
CA ARG A 231 -15.00 10.84 46.40
C ARG A 231 -14.05 10.79 45.18
N PRO A 232 -13.29 11.87 44.92
CA PRO A 232 -12.48 12.03 43.71
C PRO A 232 -11.53 10.86 43.41
N VAL A 233 -10.97 10.25 44.45
CA VAL A 233 -10.06 9.09 44.33
C VAL A 233 -10.78 7.87 43.75
N LEU A 234 -11.96 7.52 44.28
CA LEU A 234 -12.75 6.37 43.79
C LEU A 234 -13.31 6.64 42.39
N TYR A 235 -13.72 7.87 42.13
CA TYR A 235 -14.14 8.33 40.81
C TYR A 235 -13.03 8.12 39.76
N LYS A 236 -11.80 8.58 40.05
CA LYS A 236 -10.66 8.44 39.12
C LYS A 236 -10.31 6.97 38.86
N TYR A 237 -10.25 6.13 39.91
CA TYR A 237 -10.01 4.69 39.72
C TYR A 237 -11.10 3.99 38.90
N THR A 238 -12.35 4.46 38.97
CA THR A 238 -13.44 3.91 38.15
C THR A 238 -13.29 4.30 36.68
N LEU A 239 -12.85 5.54 36.41
CA LEU A 239 -12.50 6.00 35.06
C LEU A 239 -11.32 5.24 34.47
N ASP A 240 -10.27 5.00 35.26
CA ASP A 240 -9.09 4.24 34.81
C ASP A 240 -9.46 2.79 34.43
N GLU A 241 -10.35 2.16 35.21
CA GLU A 241 -10.86 0.82 34.92
C GLU A 241 -11.72 0.81 33.64
N PHE A 242 -12.58 1.81 33.44
CA PHE A 242 -13.32 2.00 32.19
C PHE A 242 -12.36 2.13 31.00
N GLY A 243 -11.37 3.02 31.11
CA GLY A 243 -10.36 3.22 30.08
C GLY A 243 -9.60 1.94 29.74
N THR A 244 -9.27 1.11 30.73
CA THR A 244 -8.57 -0.17 30.55
C THR A 244 -9.42 -1.20 29.82
N ALA A 245 -10.70 -1.32 30.18
CA ALA A 245 -11.65 -2.23 29.54
C ALA A 245 -11.89 -1.83 28.06
N ARG A 246 -12.10 -0.54 27.81
CA ARG A 246 -12.27 0.01 26.46
C ARG A 246 -10.99 -0.09 25.63
N ARG A 247 -9.82 0.21 26.16
CA ARG A 247 -8.51 0.02 25.49
C ARG A 247 -8.37 -1.38 24.92
N SER A 248 -8.65 -2.40 25.73
CA SER A 248 -8.57 -3.81 25.30
C SER A 248 -9.55 -4.13 24.15
N THR A 249 -10.73 -3.50 24.16
CA THR A 249 -11.77 -3.66 23.14
C THR A 249 -11.38 -2.94 21.84
N VAL A 250 -10.91 -1.70 21.92
CA VAL A 250 -10.46 -0.91 20.77
C VAL A 250 -9.24 -1.56 20.09
N VAL A 251 -8.26 -2.06 20.86
CA VAL A 251 -7.11 -2.79 20.29
C VAL A 251 -7.56 -4.05 19.56
N ARG A 252 -8.49 -4.81 20.14
CA ARG A 252 -9.04 -6.01 19.50
C ARG A 252 -9.81 -5.64 18.23
N GLY A 253 -10.68 -4.63 18.31
CA GLY A 253 -11.46 -4.12 17.18
C GLY A 253 -10.58 -3.63 16.04
N PHE A 254 -9.45 -2.98 16.34
CA PHE A 254 -8.49 -2.57 15.32
C PHE A 254 -7.86 -3.77 14.62
N ILE A 255 -7.44 -4.80 15.37
CA ILE A 255 -6.86 -6.01 14.79
C ILE A 255 -7.91 -6.80 13.99
N ASP A 256 -9.15 -6.90 14.47
CA ASP A 256 -10.24 -7.54 13.74
C ASP A 256 -10.57 -6.76 12.47
N ALA A 257 -10.59 -5.42 12.49
CA ALA A 257 -10.78 -4.60 11.29
C ALA A 257 -9.64 -4.80 10.26
N LEU A 258 -8.40 -4.95 10.73
CA LEU A 258 -7.25 -5.23 9.87
C LEU A 258 -7.35 -6.62 9.21
N THR A 259 -7.67 -7.66 10.00
CA THR A 259 -7.48 -9.07 9.60
C THR A 259 -8.76 -9.80 9.17
N ARG A 260 -9.91 -9.46 9.75
CA ARG A 260 -11.20 -10.14 9.54
C ARG A 260 -12.25 -9.26 8.86
N GLY A 261 -12.15 -7.94 9.01
CA GLY A 261 -13.16 -7.00 8.52
C GLY A 261 -14.39 -6.96 9.43
N GLY A 262 -15.48 -6.37 8.93
CA GLY A 262 -16.72 -6.23 9.68
C GLY A 262 -17.56 -7.51 9.79
N PRO A 263 -18.68 -7.46 10.52
CA PRO A 263 -19.57 -8.61 10.71
C PRO A 263 -20.02 -9.19 9.38
N GLY A 264 -19.75 -10.47 9.12
CA GLY A 264 -20.05 -11.12 7.84
C GLY A 264 -19.03 -10.88 6.71
N GLY A 265 -17.85 -10.33 7.02
CA GLY A 265 -16.80 -10.04 6.04
C GLY A 265 -16.99 -8.71 5.30
N THR A 266 -17.91 -7.87 5.77
CA THR A 266 -18.20 -6.53 5.23
C THR A 266 -18.19 -5.49 6.35
N PRO A 267 -17.40 -4.41 6.23
CA PRO A 267 -16.40 -4.16 5.19
C PRO A 267 -15.27 -5.21 5.20
N ARG A 268 -14.61 -5.40 4.05
CA ARG A 268 -13.51 -6.38 3.92
C ARG A 268 -12.35 -6.02 4.86
N PRO A 269 -11.51 -6.99 5.26
CA PRO A 269 -10.31 -6.72 6.03
C PRO A 269 -9.45 -5.64 5.39
N ILE A 270 -8.97 -4.68 6.18
CA ILE A 270 -8.15 -3.57 5.67
C ILE A 270 -6.85 -4.11 5.03
N GLU A 271 -6.30 -5.22 5.52
CA GLU A 271 -5.09 -5.85 4.94
C GLU A 271 -5.26 -6.28 3.47
N MET A 272 -6.49 -6.51 3.00
CA MET A 272 -6.75 -6.81 1.58
C MET A 272 -6.38 -5.64 0.67
N HIS A 273 -6.36 -4.41 1.19
CA HIS A 273 -5.99 -3.21 0.45
C HIS A 273 -4.48 -2.92 0.51
N SER A 274 -3.65 -3.82 1.07
CA SER A 274 -2.19 -3.61 1.19
C SER A 274 -1.45 -3.35 -0.13
N HIS A 275 -2.02 -3.75 -1.27
CA HIS A 275 -1.50 -3.47 -2.62
C HIS A 275 -1.68 -1.99 -3.04
N ASP A 276 -2.56 -1.24 -2.37
CA ASP A 276 -2.78 0.19 -2.56
C ASP A 276 -2.35 0.94 -1.27
N PRO A 277 -1.10 1.43 -1.21
CA PRO A 277 -0.54 2.11 -0.04
C PRO A 277 -1.39 3.27 0.49
N LEU A 278 -1.96 4.08 -0.40
CA LEU A 278 -2.69 5.27 0.00
C LEU A 278 -4.03 4.90 0.63
N ARG A 279 -4.75 3.96 0.01
CA ARG A 279 -6.01 3.45 0.55
C ARG A 279 -5.79 2.70 1.86
N TYR A 280 -4.76 1.85 1.93
CA TYR A 280 -4.47 1.07 3.13
C TYR A 280 -4.17 1.97 4.34
N VAL A 281 -3.32 2.99 4.19
CA VAL A 281 -3.05 3.96 5.25
C VAL A 281 -4.29 4.81 5.56
N GLY A 282 -5.05 5.20 4.54
CA GLY A 282 -6.29 5.96 4.70
C GLY A 282 -7.36 5.22 5.49
N ASP A 283 -7.61 3.95 5.19
CA ASP A 283 -8.59 3.11 5.88
C ASP A 283 -8.20 2.90 7.36
N MET A 284 -6.90 2.70 7.66
CA MET A 284 -6.40 2.60 9.04
C MET A 284 -6.64 3.89 9.84
N LEU A 285 -6.34 5.05 9.24
CA LEU A 285 -6.52 6.35 9.89
C LEU A 285 -8.00 6.72 10.02
N ALA A 286 -8.84 6.37 9.04
CA ALA A 286 -10.28 6.57 9.09
C ALA A 286 -10.92 5.75 10.22
N TRP A 287 -10.53 4.48 10.35
CA TRP A 287 -10.98 3.62 11.44
C TRP A 287 -10.58 4.21 12.79
N LEU A 288 -9.32 4.65 12.93
CA LEU A 288 -8.82 5.27 14.16
C LEU A 288 -9.59 6.54 14.51
N HIS A 289 -9.84 7.41 13.53
CA HIS A 289 -10.62 8.64 13.71
C HIS A 289 -12.04 8.33 14.20
N GLN A 290 -12.72 7.36 13.56
CA GLN A 290 -14.06 6.95 13.97
C GLN A 290 -14.08 6.32 15.37
N ALA A 291 -13.13 5.44 15.67
CA ALA A 291 -13.01 4.83 17.00
C ALA A 291 -12.76 5.89 18.09
N THR A 292 -11.89 6.86 17.82
CA THR A 292 -11.59 7.96 18.75
C THR A 292 -12.82 8.81 19.03
N ALA A 293 -13.60 9.15 17.99
CA ALA A 293 -14.85 9.90 18.15
C ALA A 293 -15.90 9.11 18.95
N SER A 294 -16.05 7.81 18.67
CA SER A 294 -16.99 6.94 19.38
C SER A 294 -16.64 6.78 20.86
N GLU A 295 -15.36 6.60 21.21
CA GLU A 295 -14.95 6.50 22.62
C GLU A 295 -15.13 7.81 23.38
N LYS A 296 -14.94 8.97 22.73
CA LYS A 296 -15.29 10.27 23.31
C LYS A 296 -16.79 10.36 23.61
N GLU A 297 -17.64 9.98 22.65
CA GLU A 297 -19.10 9.97 22.81
C GLU A 297 -19.55 9.03 23.96
N HIS A 298 -18.93 7.85 24.08
CA HIS A 298 -19.18 6.94 25.19
C HIS A 298 -18.81 7.59 26.54
N LEU A 299 -17.68 8.27 26.65
CA LEU A 299 -17.30 8.96 27.89
C LEU A 299 -18.22 10.14 28.21
N GLU A 300 -18.64 10.91 27.22
CA GLU A 300 -19.61 12.00 27.39
C GLU A 300 -20.97 11.46 27.90
N ALA A 301 -21.43 10.33 27.36
CA ALA A 301 -22.65 9.67 27.84
C ALA A 301 -22.50 9.10 29.26
N LEU A 302 -21.33 8.56 29.61
CA LEU A 302 -21.03 8.06 30.96
C LEU A 302 -21.00 9.19 32.01
N LEU A 303 -20.45 10.35 31.63
CA LEU A 303 -20.23 11.49 32.53
C LEU A 303 -21.31 12.57 32.44
N LYS A 304 -22.41 12.31 31.74
CA LYS A 304 -23.51 13.25 31.49
C LYS A 304 -24.05 13.99 32.72
N HIS A 305 -24.04 13.34 33.90
CA HIS A 305 -24.55 13.90 35.15
C HIS A 305 -23.46 14.37 36.12
N VAL A 306 -22.19 14.25 35.75
CA VAL A 306 -21.06 14.67 36.59
C VAL A 306 -20.84 16.18 36.45
N THR A 307 -20.83 16.88 37.57
CA THR A 307 -20.71 18.35 37.65
C THR A 307 -19.35 18.83 38.13
N ALA A 308 -18.40 17.91 38.33
CA ALA A 308 -17.05 18.22 38.77
C ALA A 308 -16.31 19.14 37.77
N GLN A 309 -15.42 20.00 38.28
CA GLN A 309 -14.51 20.77 37.43
C GLN A 309 -13.48 19.82 36.80
N GLY A 310 -13.18 20.00 35.51
CA GLY A 310 -12.18 19.19 34.79
C GLY A 310 -12.73 17.91 34.14
N VAL A 311 -14.06 17.77 33.95
CA VAL A 311 -14.64 16.62 33.23
C VAL A 311 -14.07 16.48 31.81
N GLU A 312 -13.94 17.59 31.07
CA GLU A 312 -13.37 17.55 29.71
C GLU A 312 -11.91 17.06 29.71
N GLU A 313 -11.10 17.50 30.68
CA GLU A 313 -9.70 17.03 30.82
C GLU A 313 -9.65 15.52 31.14
N ASN A 314 -10.53 15.04 32.04
CA ASN A 314 -10.64 13.62 32.34
C ASN A 314 -11.07 12.80 31.10
N ILE A 315 -12.01 13.30 30.30
CA ILE A 315 -12.42 12.65 29.04
C ILE A 315 -11.22 12.55 28.10
N GLN A 316 -10.49 13.65 27.91
CA GLN A 316 -9.32 13.68 27.03
C GLN A 316 -8.20 12.75 27.51
N GLU A 317 -7.93 12.69 28.83
CA GLU A 317 -6.96 11.75 29.43
C GLU A 317 -7.36 10.28 29.17
N VAL A 318 -8.62 9.93 29.40
CA VAL A 318 -9.10 8.54 29.23
C VAL A 318 -9.13 8.14 27.75
N VAL A 319 -9.58 9.01 26.84
CA VAL A 319 -9.50 8.76 25.39
C VAL A 319 -8.04 8.60 24.95
N GLY A 320 -7.13 9.41 25.48
CA GLY A 320 -5.69 9.26 25.26
C GLY A 320 -5.18 7.89 25.67
N HIS A 321 -5.51 7.44 26.88
CA HIS A 321 -5.13 6.10 27.36
C HIS A 321 -5.74 4.96 26.51
N ILE A 322 -6.99 5.09 26.06
CA ILE A 322 -7.64 4.09 25.20
C ILE A 322 -6.93 3.99 23.85
N THR A 323 -6.68 5.13 23.21
CA THR A 323 -6.08 5.19 21.86
C THR A 323 -4.60 4.80 21.84
N GLU A 324 -3.88 4.97 22.95
CA GLU A 324 -2.48 4.53 23.12
C GLU A 324 -2.28 3.05 22.78
N GLY A 325 -3.28 2.20 23.05
CA GLY A 325 -3.23 0.77 22.72
C GLY A 325 -3.04 0.49 21.21
N VAL A 326 -3.52 1.39 20.35
CA VAL A 326 -3.52 1.22 18.88
C VAL A 326 -2.24 1.79 18.25
N CYS A 327 -1.48 2.63 18.95
CA CYS A 327 -0.28 3.29 18.41
C CYS A 327 0.75 2.30 17.85
N ARG A 328 1.06 1.24 18.61
CA ARG A 328 2.07 0.25 18.19
C ARG A 328 1.69 -0.50 16.91
N PRO A 329 0.51 -1.16 16.80
CA PRO A 329 0.13 -1.84 15.58
C PRO A 329 -0.04 -0.89 14.40
N LEU A 330 -0.56 0.33 14.62
CA LEU A 330 -0.65 1.37 13.58
C LEU A 330 0.74 1.74 13.04
N LYS A 331 1.68 2.07 13.94
CA LYS A 331 3.05 2.46 13.59
C LYS A 331 3.74 1.40 12.74
N VAL A 332 3.72 0.14 13.17
CA VAL A 332 4.37 -0.96 12.45
C VAL A 332 3.85 -1.09 11.01
N ARG A 333 2.53 -1.00 10.81
CA ARG A 333 1.93 -1.16 9.47
C ARG A 333 2.19 0.03 8.57
N ILE A 334 2.09 1.26 9.08
CA ILE A 334 2.38 2.46 8.30
C ILE A 334 3.88 2.52 7.96
N GLU A 335 4.75 2.21 8.91
CA GLU A 335 6.20 2.16 8.69
C GLU A 335 6.57 1.16 7.59
N GLN A 336 5.99 -0.05 7.61
CA GLN A 336 6.18 -1.05 6.55
C GLN A 336 5.80 -0.52 5.16
N VAL A 337 4.69 0.22 5.07
CA VAL A 337 4.23 0.81 3.79
C VAL A 337 5.19 1.89 3.30
N ILE A 338 5.69 2.74 4.20
CA ILE A 338 6.63 3.81 3.83
C ILE A 338 7.99 3.21 3.43
N VAL A 339 8.49 2.23 4.18
CA VAL A 339 9.78 1.57 3.92
C VAL A 339 9.76 0.70 2.67
N ALA A 340 8.58 0.25 2.21
CA ALA A 340 8.44 -0.43 0.93
C ALA A 340 8.67 0.48 -0.30
N GLU A 341 8.91 1.78 -0.08
CA GLU A 341 9.22 2.79 -1.12
C GLU A 341 8.27 2.74 -2.33
N PRO A 342 6.96 3.00 -2.15
CA PRO A 342 5.97 2.92 -3.23
C PRO A 342 6.13 4.00 -4.32
N GLY A 343 7.07 4.94 -4.15
CA GLY A 343 7.38 6.03 -5.07
C GLY A 343 7.17 7.43 -4.46
N ALA A 344 7.94 8.41 -4.92
CA ALA A 344 7.94 9.77 -4.36
C ALA A 344 6.55 10.42 -4.33
N PHE A 345 5.76 10.27 -5.40
CA PHE A 345 4.41 10.81 -5.46
C PHE A 345 3.47 10.21 -4.39
N LEU A 346 3.47 8.88 -4.23
CA LEU A 346 2.64 8.21 -3.24
C LEU A 346 3.09 8.52 -1.81
N LEU A 347 4.40 8.57 -1.55
CA LEU A 347 4.96 8.99 -0.27
C LEU A 347 4.49 10.39 0.11
N TYR A 348 4.51 11.34 -0.83
CA TYR A 348 4.02 12.69 -0.59
C TYR A 348 2.52 12.72 -0.24
N LYS A 349 1.69 11.96 -0.97
CA LYS A 349 0.26 11.82 -0.66
C LYS A 349 0.01 11.22 0.72
N ILE A 350 0.75 10.17 1.09
CA ILE A 350 0.67 9.54 2.42
C ILE A 350 1.09 10.56 3.51
N SER A 351 2.15 11.34 3.27
CA SER A 351 2.58 12.38 4.20
C SER A 351 1.50 13.43 4.46
N ASN A 352 0.81 13.89 3.42
CA ASN A 352 -0.31 14.83 3.52
C ASN A 352 -1.51 14.22 4.25
N LEU A 353 -1.81 12.95 3.97
CA LEU A 353 -2.88 12.20 4.63
C LEU A 353 -2.65 12.07 6.13
N LEU A 354 -1.42 11.71 6.54
CA LEU A 354 -1.01 11.65 7.93
C LEU A 354 -1.17 13.00 8.63
N LYS A 355 -0.74 14.08 7.97
CA LYS A 355 -0.87 15.46 8.49
C LYS A 355 -2.34 15.89 8.65
N PHE A 356 -3.19 15.53 7.69
CA PHE A 356 -4.63 15.80 7.76
C PHE A 356 -5.28 15.08 8.95
N TYR A 357 -5.02 13.78 9.11
CA TYR A 357 -5.57 13.01 10.23
C TYR A 357 -4.96 13.42 11.58
N HIS A 358 -3.69 13.82 11.63
CA HIS A 358 -3.10 14.43 12.82
C HIS A 358 -3.90 15.65 13.27
N HIS A 359 -4.21 16.58 12.35
CA HIS A 359 -5.02 17.76 12.68
C HIS A 359 -6.45 17.40 13.10
N THR A 360 -7.09 16.49 12.36
CA THR A 360 -8.48 16.07 12.61
C THR A 360 -8.62 15.38 13.97
N ILE A 361 -7.73 14.43 14.29
CA ILE A 361 -7.75 13.70 15.57
C ILE A 361 -7.34 14.61 16.72
N SER A 362 -6.39 15.54 16.51
CA SER A 362 -6.01 16.53 17.52
C SER A 362 -7.19 17.41 17.94
N GLY A 363 -8.09 17.74 17.01
CA GLY A 363 -9.33 18.47 17.33
C GLY A 363 -10.30 17.71 18.24
N ILE A 364 -10.26 16.37 18.26
CA ILE A 364 -11.15 15.53 19.07
C ILE A 364 -10.58 15.31 20.47
N VAL A 365 -9.29 14.94 20.54
CA VAL A 365 -8.65 14.49 21.79
C VAL A 365 -7.92 15.60 22.55
N GLY A 366 -7.76 16.78 21.93
CA GLY A 366 -7.06 17.90 22.55
C GLY A 366 -5.60 17.59 22.84
N ASN A 367 -5.08 18.13 23.95
CA ASN A 367 -3.66 18.05 24.30
C ASN A 367 -3.27 16.77 25.07
N SER A 368 -4.23 15.92 25.46
CA SER A 368 -3.98 14.79 26.37
C SER A 368 -3.54 13.50 25.66
N ALA A 369 -3.92 13.28 24.39
CA ALA A 369 -3.44 12.13 23.59
C ALA A 369 -2.10 12.41 22.90
N THR A 370 -1.12 12.83 23.69
CA THR A 370 0.23 13.13 23.19
C THR A 370 0.82 11.92 22.46
N THR A 371 0.70 10.70 23.00
CA THR A 371 1.30 9.49 22.42
C THR A 371 0.74 9.14 21.04
N LEU A 372 -0.56 9.33 20.79
CA LEU A 372 -1.16 9.04 19.49
C LEU A 372 -0.73 10.08 18.46
N LEU A 373 -0.81 11.36 18.82
CA LEU A 373 -0.43 12.47 17.96
C LEU A 373 1.06 12.41 17.61
N THR A 374 1.93 12.12 18.60
CA THR A 374 3.36 11.92 18.34
C THR A 374 3.62 10.73 17.44
N THR A 375 2.87 9.63 17.58
CA THR A 375 3.01 8.47 16.68
C THR A 375 2.66 8.83 15.23
N ILE A 376 1.56 9.57 15.01
CA ILE A 376 1.17 10.02 13.66
C ILE A 376 2.19 11.02 13.11
N GLU A 377 2.68 11.95 13.93
CA GLU A 377 3.71 12.92 13.55
C GLU A 377 5.04 12.23 13.19
N GLU A 378 5.47 11.24 13.96
CA GLU A 378 6.65 10.42 13.63
C GLU A 378 6.52 9.75 12.27
N MET A 379 5.34 9.20 11.96
CA MET A 379 5.07 8.61 10.63
C MET A 379 5.03 9.67 9.52
N HIS A 380 4.49 10.86 9.80
CA HIS A 380 4.50 11.99 8.87
C HIS A 380 5.94 12.41 8.53
N LEU A 381 6.78 12.58 9.55
CA LEU A 381 8.19 12.94 9.39
C LEU A 381 8.99 11.84 8.68
N LEU A 382 8.74 10.57 8.99
CA LEU A 382 9.37 9.44 8.29
C LEU A 382 9.00 9.43 6.81
N SER A 383 7.70 9.59 6.50
CA SER A 383 7.21 9.67 5.12
C SER A 383 7.83 10.83 4.35
N LYS A 384 7.89 12.02 4.97
CA LYS A 384 8.53 13.21 4.39
C LYS A 384 10.02 12.99 4.14
N LYS A 385 10.74 12.38 5.08
CA LYS A 385 12.17 12.05 4.93
C LYS A 385 12.42 11.09 3.77
N ILE A 386 11.66 10.00 3.69
CA ILE A 386 11.82 9.00 2.63
C ILE A 386 11.40 9.59 1.27
N PHE A 387 10.39 10.46 1.24
CA PHE A 387 10.04 11.24 0.04
C PHE A 387 11.23 12.07 -0.48
N PHE A 388 11.87 12.89 0.35
CA PHE A 388 13.03 13.70 -0.08
C PHE A 388 14.23 12.84 -0.47
N ASN A 389 14.45 11.72 0.21
CA ASN A 389 15.50 10.76 -0.17
C ASN A 389 15.21 10.14 -1.54
N SER A 390 13.96 9.74 -1.80
CA SER A 390 13.52 9.19 -3.09
C SER A 390 13.71 10.21 -4.22
N LEU A 391 13.35 11.47 -3.96
CA LEU A 391 13.52 12.58 -4.90
C LEU A 391 14.99 12.87 -5.20
N SER A 392 15.82 12.91 -4.15
CA SER A 392 17.27 13.10 -4.29
C SER A 392 17.92 11.94 -5.04
N LEU A 393 17.49 10.71 -4.80
CA LEU A 393 17.97 9.53 -5.52
C LEU A 393 17.56 9.56 -7.00
N HIS A 394 16.32 9.99 -7.29
CA HIS A 394 15.85 10.20 -8.67
C HIS A 394 16.71 11.24 -9.39
N ALA A 395 16.99 12.37 -8.73
CA ALA A 395 17.87 13.41 -9.25
C ALA A 395 19.31 12.95 -9.46
N SER A 396 19.89 12.17 -8.54
CA SER A 396 21.25 11.62 -8.71
C SER A 396 21.33 10.62 -9.87
N LYS A 397 20.35 9.72 -10.00
CA LYS A 397 20.28 8.77 -11.12
C LYS A 397 20.22 9.48 -12.48
N LEU A 398 19.56 10.64 -12.52
CA LEU A 398 19.47 11.47 -13.71
C LEU A 398 20.85 12.02 -14.12
N MET A 399 21.70 12.35 -13.15
CA MET A 399 23.07 12.82 -13.38
C MET A 399 24.04 11.70 -13.76
N ASP A 400 23.81 10.46 -13.34
CA ASP A 400 24.68 9.32 -13.67
C ASP A 400 24.57 8.87 -15.14
N LYS A 401 23.42 9.10 -15.78
CA LYS A 401 23.16 8.76 -17.19
C LYS A 401 22.59 9.98 -17.94
N VAL A 402 23.45 10.96 -18.19
CA VAL A 402 23.08 12.13 -18.98
C VAL A 402 22.80 11.69 -20.43
N GLU A 403 21.52 11.73 -20.83
CA GLU A 403 21.13 11.51 -22.22
C GLU A 403 21.68 12.64 -23.11
N LEU A 404 22.16 12.29 -24.30
CA LEU A 404 22.49 13.29 -25.31
C LEU A 404 21.21 14.00 -25.78
N PRO A 405 21.30 15.27 -26.17
CA PRO A 405 20.17 16.01 -26.70
C PRO A 405 19.57 15.28 -27.92
N PRO A 406 18.23 15.18 -28.01
CA PRO A 406 17.59 14.57 -29.16
C PRO A 406 17.85 15.40 -30.44
N PRO A 407 17.77 14.80 -31.63
CA PRO A 407 18.11 15.45 -32.90
C PRO A 407 17.17 16.61 -33.28
N ASP A 408 16.00 16.69 -32.64
CA ASP A 408 15.05 17.80 -32.75
C ASP A 408 15.40 18.98 -31.83
N LEU A 409 16.46 18.86 -31.01
CA LEU A 409 16.84 19.82 -29.97
C LEU A 409 15.71 20.11 -28.98
N GLY A 410 14.79 19.16 -28.82
CA GLY A 410 13.71 19.20 -27.84
C GLY A 410 14.17 18.80 -26.43
N PRO A 411 13.30 18.98 -25.42
CA PRO A 411 13.57 18.50 -24.06
C PRO A 411 13.73 16.98 -24.02
N SER A 412 14.70 16.49 -23.26
CA SER A 412 14.97 15.05 -23.15
C SER A 412 13.80 14.27 -22.52
N SER A 413 13.75 12.96 -22.79
CA SER A 413 12.70 12.09 -22.24
C SER A 413 12.70 12.07 -20.71
N ALA A 414 13.90 12.05 -20.13
CA ALA A 414 14.12 12.06 -18.69
C ALA A 414 13.71 13.41 -18.04
N LEU A 415 13.90 14.53 -18.74
CA LEU A 415 13.39 15.85 -18.33
C LEU A 415 11.87 15.85 -18.26
N ASN A 416 11.19 15.38 -19.31
CA ASN A 416 9.73 15.32 -19.35
C ASN A 416 9.15 14.45 -18.22
N GLN A 417 9.72 13.26 -17.98
CA GLN A 417 9.28 12.37 -16.91
C GLN A 417 9.44 13.00 -15.53
N THR A 418 10.56 13.68 -15.27
CA THR A 418 10.83 14.31 -13.98
C THR A 418 9.93 15.54 -13.75
N LEU A 419 9.66 16.33 -14.80
CA LEU A 419 8.72 17.44 -14.74
C LEU A 419 7.27 16.97 -14.55
N MET A 420 6.88 15.84 -15.13
CA MET A 420 5.58 15.22 -14.86
C MET A 420 5.46 14.82 -13.39
N LEU A 421 6.47 14.15 -12.82
CA LEU A 421 6.49 13.81 -11.39
C LEU A 421 6.38 15.05 -10.50
N LEU A 422 7.16 16.10 -10.81
CA LEU A 422 7.10 17.37 -10.08
C LEU A 422 5.70 17.98 -10.16
N ARG A 423 5.09 18.01 -11.35
CA ARG A 423 3.74 18.52 -11.56
C ARG A 423 2.71 17.73 -10.74
N GLU A 424 2.81 16.41 -10.72
CA GLU A 424 1.91 15.56 -9.93
C GLU A 424 2.04 15.85 -8.43
N VAL A 425 3.27 15.94 -7.90
CA VAL A 425 3.53 16.28 -6.50
C VAL A 425 2.92 17.65 -6.16
N LEU A 426 3.19 18.68 -6.97
CA LEU A 426 2.68 20.03 -6.74
C LEU A 426 1.15 20.10 -6.84
N ALA A 427 0.54 19.42 -7.82
CA ALA A 427 -0.91 19.40 -8.00
C ALA A 427 -1.65 18.62 -6.90
N SER A 428 -1.03 17.57 -6.34
CA SER A 428 -1.64 16.78 -5.25
C SER A 428 -1.82 17.55 -3.94
N HIS A 429 -1.26 18.76 -3.85
CA HIS A 429 -1.31 19.59 -2.66
C HIS A 429 -2.52 20.55 -2.64
N ASP A 430 -3.25 20.75 -3.76
CA ASP A 430 -4.48 21.57 -3.79
C ASP A 430 -5.60 20.99 -2.91
N SER A 431 -5.55 19.68 -2.63
CA SER A 431 -6.46 19.00 -1.70
C SER A 431 -6.04 19.04 -0.23
N SER A 432 -4.90 19.66 0.11
CA SER A 432 -4.30 19.62 1.46
C SER A 432 -4.69 20.84 2.30
N VAL A 433 -5.15 20.63 3.53
CA VAL A 433 -5.70 21.66 4.46
C VAL A 433 -4.60 22.49 5.17
N VAL A 434 -3.38 22.54 4.63
CA VAL A 434 -2.21 23.12 5.32
C VAL A 434 -2.22 24.65 5.27
N PRO A 435 -1.82 25.38 6.33
CA PRO A 435 -1.65 26.85 6.29
C PRO A 435 -0.62 27.30 5.23
N LEU A 436 -0.88 28.43 4.55
CA LEU A 436 -0.10 28.92 3.40
C LEU A 436 1.42 29.04 3.66
N ASP A 437 1.83 29.51 4.84
CA ASP A 437 3.24 29.81 5.13
C ASP A 437 4.10 28.55 5.27
N ALA A 438 3.58 27.50 5.92
CA ALA A 438 4.27 26.22 6.05
C ALA A 438 4.41 25.50 4.68
N ARG A 439 3.52 25.81 3.72
CA ARG A 439 3.61 25.26 2.36
C ARG A 439 4.81 25.81 1.60
N GLN A 440 5.06 27.11 1.71
CA GLN A 440 6.12 27.77 0.92
C GLN A 440 7.51 27.19 1.21
N ALA A 441 7.82 26.92 2.48
CA ALA A 441 9.11 26.36 2.87
C ALA A 441 9.33 24.94 2.28
N ASP A 442 8.31 24.09 2.34
CA ASP A 442 8.38 22.74 1.80
C ASP A 442 8.51 22.75 0.27
N PHE A 443 7.79 23.65 -0.42
CA PHE A 443 7.90 23.79 -1.87
C PHE A 443 9.27 24.29 -2.31
N VAL A 444 9.87 25.24 -1.60
CA VAL A 444 11.22 25.71 -1.93
C VAL A 444 12.22 24.56 -1.86
N GLN A 445 12.10 23.67 -0.87
CA GLN A 445 12.96 22.49 -0.77
C GLN A 445 12.72 21.48 -1.90
N VAL A 446 11.45 21.16 -2.20
CA VAL A 446 11.10 20.24 -3.30
C VAL A 446 11.59 20.77 -4.65
N LEU A 447 11.34 22.05 -4.93
CA LEU A 447 11.77 22.70 -6.16
C LEU A 447 13.29 22.72 -6.28
N SER A 448 14.02 23.01 -5.21
CA SER A 448 15.49 23.01 -5.24
C SER A 448 16.06 21.61 -5.44
N CYS A 449 15.47 20.60 -4.79
CA CYS A 449 15.89 19.20 -4.93
C CYS A 449 15.71 18.65 -6.36
N VAL A 450 14.77 19.19 -7.14
CA VAL A 450 14.46 18.71 -8.50
C VAL A 450 15.01 19.62 -9.59
N LEU A 451 14.75 20.93 -9.50
CA LEU A 451 15.13 21.87 -10.56
C LEU A 451 16.63 22.06 -10.66
N ASP A 452 17.35 22.13 -9.53
CA ASP A 452 18.80 22.40 -9.57
C ASP A 452 19.55 21.24 -10.28
N PRO A 453 19.27 19.96 -9.98
CA PRO A 453 19.83 18.84 -10.74
C PRO A 453 19.36 18.79 -12.20
N LEU A 454 18.11 19.15 -12.49
CA LEU A 454 17.62 19.19 -13.88
C LEU A 454 18.34 20.24 -14.73
N LEU A 455 18.57 21.43 -14.16
CA LEU A 455 19.32 22.50 -14.83
C LEU A 455 20.77 22.08 -15.08
N GLN A 456 21.39 21.43 -14.10
CA GLN A 456 22.75 20.91 -14.24
C GLN A 456 22.81 19.82 -15.32
N MET A 457 21.86 18.89 -15.33
CA MET A 457 21.75 17.85 -16.37
C MET A 457 21.62 18.49 -17.76
N CYS A 458 20.73 19.47 -17.94
CA CYS A 458 20.56 20.13 -19.24
C CYS A 458 21.86 20.81 -19.69
N THR A 459 22.55 21.48 -18.77
CA THR A 459 23.84 22.13 -19.05
C THR A 459 24.91 21.13 -19.47
N VAL A 460 25.03 20.00 -18.77
CA VAL A 460 26.00 18.94 -19.11
C VAL A 460 25.65 18.28 -20.44
N SER A 461 24.37 18.00 -20.70
CA SER A 461 23.89 17.42 -21.96
C SER A 461 24.20 18.33 -23.15
N ALA A 462 24.03 19.65 -22.97
CA ALA A 462 24.27 20.65 -24.00
C ALA A 462 25.76 20.92 -24.28
N SER A 463 26.68 20.49 -23.39
CA SER A 463 28.11 20.83 -23.49
C SER A 463 28.83 20.29 -24.74
N ASN A 464 28.27 19.26 -25.38
CA ASN A 464 28.82 18.66 -26.59
C ASN A 464 28.25 19.24 -27.89
N LEU A 465 27.34 20.21 -27.82
CA LEU A 465 26.70 20.84 -28.98
C LEU A 465 27.42 22.12 -29.43
N GLY A 466 27.22 22.52 -30.69
CA GLY A 466 27.63 23.85 -31.16
C GLY A 466 26.84 24.96 -30.48
N THR A 467 27.38 26.18 -30.44
CA THR A 467 26.82 27.33 -29.69
C THR A 467 25.34 27.59 -30.00
N ALA A 468 24.93 27.54 -31.27
CA ALA A 468 23.54 27.72 -31.68
C ALA A 468 22.62 26.55 -31.27
N ASP A 469 23.09 25.31 -31.42
CA ASP A 469 22.31 24.11 -31.07
C ASP A 469 22.16 23.99 -29.54
N MET A 470 23.23 24.30 -28.80
CA MET A 470 23.26 24.39 -27.34
C MET A 470 22.23 25.42 -26.84
N ALA A 471 22.25 26.63 -27.40
CA ALA A 471 21.32 27.69 -27.02
C ALA A 471 19.87 27.29 -27.32
N THR A 472 19.60 26.66 -28.48
CA THR A 472 18.27 26.18 -28.87
C THR A 472 17.75 25.11 -27.90
N PHE A 473 18.56 24.11 -27.59
CA PHE A 473 18.21 23.04 -26.65
C PHE A 473 17.94 23.58 -25.24
N MET A 474 18.78 24.50 -24.75
CA MET A 474 18.60 25.12 -23.43
C MET A 474 17.32 25.96 -23.38
N VAL A 475 17.02 26.78 -24.39
CA VAL A 475 15.77 27.55 -24.46
C VAL A 475 14.56 26.62 -24.42
N ASN A 476 14.54 25.56 -25.22
CA ASN A 476 13.42 24.61 -25.27
C ASN A 476 13.21 23.90 -23.92
N SER A 477 14.30 23.47 -23.28
CA SER A 477 14.27 22.76 -22.00
C SER A 477 13.84 23.67 -20.84
N LEU A 478 14.42 24.88 -20.76
CA LEU A 478 14.07 25.87 -19.74
C LEU A 478 12.64 26.39 -19.91
N TYR A 479 12.19 26.57 -21.15
CA TYR A 479 10.82 26.98 -21.43
C TYR A 479 9.83 25.93 -20.94
N MET A 480 10.10 24.63 -21.16
CA MET A 480 9.27 23.54 -20.63
C MET A 480 9.20 23.52 -19.10
N MET A 481 10.34 23.73 -18.43
CA MET A 481 10.38 23.88 -16.97
C MET A 481 9.53 25.06 -16.51
N LYS A 482 9.68 26.22 -17.16
CA LYS A 482 8.93 27.44 -16.84
C LYS A 482 7.43 27.24 -17.01
N THR A 483 6.97 26.68 -18.13
CA THR A 483 5.54 26.45 -18.39
C THR A 483 4.93 25.46 -17.41
N THR A 484 5.70 24.47 -16.94
CA THR A 484 5.26 23.52 -15.93
C THR A 484 5.06 24.19 -14.57
N LEU A 485 5.98 25.09 -14.18
CA LEU A 485 5.92 25.80 -12.91
C LEU A 485 4.90 26.95 -12.90
N ALA A 486 4.66 27.58 -14.05
CA ALA A 486 3.75 28.73 -14.19
C ALA A 486 2.29 28.42 -13.80
N LEU A 487 1.94 27.14 -13.65
CA LEU A 487 0.64 26.68 -13.17
C LEU A 487 0.46 26.87 -11.65
N PHE A 488 1.52 27.20 -10.91
CA PHE A 488 1.52 27.22 -9.44
C PHE A 488 1.94 28.59 -8.88
N GLU A 489 1.09 29.20 -8.04
CA GLU A 489 1.24 30.57 -7.52
C GLU A 489 2.49 30.81 -6.65
N PHE A 490 3.12 29.76 -6.13
CA PHE A 490 4.25 29.85 -5.19
C PHE A 490 5.62 29.65 -5.86
N THR A 491 5.69 29.76 -7.20
CA THR A 491 6.91 29.48 -7.98
C THR A 491 7.61 30.72 -8.53
N ASP A 492 7.11 31.93 -8.25
CA ASP A 492 7.56 33.21 -8.83
C ASP A 492 9.08 33.39 -8.88
N ARG A 493 9.76 33.17 -7.75
CA ARG A 493 11.23 33.33 -7.67
C ARG A 493 11.98 32.39 -8.63
N ARG A 494 11.49 31.17 -8.81
CA ARG A 494 12.09 30.20 -9.74
C ARG A 494 11.69 30.52 -11.19
N LEU A 495 10.48 31.05 -11.43
CA LEU A 495 10.05 31.51 -12.75
C LEU A 495 10.89 32.68 -13.25
N GLU A 496 11.18 33.68 -12.40
CA GLU A 496 12.06 34.80 -12.72
C GLU A 496 13.47 34.33 -13.09
N MET A 497 14.03 33.42 -12.29
CA MET A 497 15.35 32.82 -12.56
C MET A 497 15.39 32.09 -13.92
N LEU A 498 14.38 31.27 -14.21
CA LEU A 498 14.28 30.56 -15.49
C LEU A 498 14.10 31.53 -16.66
N GLN A 499 13.31 32.59 -16.48
CA GLN A 499 13.11 33.62 -17.51
C GLN A 499 14.42 34.33 -17.87
N PHE A 500 15.21 34.73 -16.88
CA PHE A 500 16.51 35.37 -17.11
C PHE A 500 17.48 34.45 -17.87
N GLN A 501 17.50 33.15 -17.54
CA GLN A 501 18.32 32.17 -18.27
C GLN A 501 17.84 31.96 -19.71
N ILE A 502 16.53 31.93 -19.94
CA ILE A 502 15.96 31.84 -21.30
C ILE A 502 16.38 33.04 -22.14
N GLU A 503 16.30 34.26 -21.61
CA GLU A 503 16.70 35.49 -22.30
C GLU A 503 18.19 35.47 -22.67
N ALA A 504 19.06 35.07 -21.73
CA ALA A 504 20.50 34.98 -22.00
C ALA A 504 20.85 33.97 -23.11
N HIS A 505 20.18 32.82 -23.16
CA HIS A 505 20.38 31.84 -24.24
C HIS A 505 19.76 32.29 -25.56
N LEU A 506 18.62 33.00 -25.54
CA LEU A 506 18.06 33.62 -26.75
C LEU A 506 19.01 34.67 -27.34
N ASP A 507 19.61 35.53 -26.52
CA ASP A 507 20.59 36.51 -26.99
C ASP A 507 21.82 35.83 -27.60
N THR A 508 22.27 34.72 -27.00
CA THR A 508 23.38 33.91 -27.54
C THR A 508 23.01 33.36 -28.92
N LEU A 509 21.81 32.81 -29.08
CA LEU A 509 21.31 32.28 -30.36
C LEU A 509 21.17 33.38 -31.42
N ILE A 510 20.60 34.52 -31.06
CA ILE A 510 20.42 35.67 -31.96
C ILE A 510 21.78 36.16 -32.45
N ASN A 511 22.76 36.31 -31.56
CA ASN A 511 24.10 36.78 -31.93
C ASN A 511 24.82 35.79 -32.85
N GLU A 512 24.75 34.49 -32.57
CA GLU A 512 25.41 33.46 -33.38
C GLU A 512 24.77 33.35 -34.78
N GLN A 513 23.44 33.36 -34.86
CA GLN A 513 22.73 33.31 -36.14
C GLN A 513 22.90 34.60 -36.94
N ALA A 514 22.88 35.76 -36.29
CA ALA A 514 23.18 37.03 -36.95
C ALA A 514 24.62 37.03 -37.50
N SER A 515 25.59 36.57 -36.72
CA SER A 515 26.98 36.42 -37.16
C SER A 515 27.12 35.45 -38.34
N TYR A 516 26.43 34.31 -38.28
CA TYR A 516 26.41 33.32 -39.36
C TYR A 516 25.84 33.91 -40.66
N VAL A 517 24.69 34.59 -40.59
CA VAL A 517 24.06 35.24 -41.75
C VAL A 517 24.93 36.36 -42.30
N LEU A 518 25.48 37.22 -41.43
CA LEU A 518 26.38 38.31 -41.83
C LEU A 518 27.66 37.78 -42.50
N THR A 519 28.21 36.68 -41.99
CA THR A 519 29.40 36.04 -42.56
C THR A 519 29.09 35.42 -43.91
N ARG A 520 27.98 34.68 -44.03
CA ARG A 520 27.55 34.06 -45.28
C ARG A 520 27.18 35.08 -46.36
N ALA A 521 26.57 36.20 -45.97
CA ALA A 521 26.26 37.30 -46.88
C ALA A 521 27.49 38.17 -47.23
N GLY A 522 28.67 37.90 -46.65
CA GLY A 522 29.87 38.75 -46.84
C GLY A 522 29.77 40.14 -46.20
N LEU A 523 28.73 40.39 -45.40
CA LEU A 523 28.43 41.68 -44.75
C LEU A 523 29.10 41.83 -43.39
N SER A 524 29.72 40.79 -42.83
CA SER A 524 30.36 40.81 -41.50
C SER A 524 31.44 41.89 -41.37
N TYR A 525 32.28 42.07 -42.39
CA TYR A 525 33.31 43.13 -42.40
C TYR A 525 32.70 44.54 -42.46
N ILE A 526 31.66 44.71 -43.28
CA ILE A 526 30.92 45.97 -43.46
C ILE A 526 30.22 46.36 -42.14
N TYR A 527 29.52 45.41 -41.52
CA TYR A 527 28.80 45.61 -40.26
C TYR A 527 29.75 46.01 -39.11
N ASN A 528 30.87 45.29 -38.94
CA ASN A 528 31.86 45.62 -37.91
C ASN A 528 32.49 46.99 -38.12
N THR A 529 32.77 47.35 -39.38
CA THR A 529 33.37 48.64 -39.73
C THR A 529 32.39 49.79 -39.47
N VAL A 530 31.10 49.60 -39.75
CA VAL A 530 30.04 50.57 -39.43
C VAL A 530 29.83 50.69 -37.92
N GLN A 531 29.88 49.59 -37.17
CA GLN A 531 29.68 49.61 -35.72
C GLN A 531 30.85 50.28 -34.96
N GLN A 532 32.07 50.18 -35.49
CA GLN A 532 33.26 50.84 -34.92
C GLN A 532 33.46 52.28 -35.42
N HIS A 533 32.68 52.69 -36.42
CA HIS A 533 32.79 54.02 -37.01
C HIS A 533 32.26 55.08 -36.06
N LYS A 534 33.12 56.05 -35.73
CA LYS A 534 32.70 57.26 -35.01
C LYS A 534 32.41 58.36 -36.03
N PRO A 535 31.38 59.20 -35.83
CA PRO A 535 31.00 60.27 -36.78
C PRO A 535 32.12 61.30 -37.05
N GLU A 536 33.17 61.30 -36.24
CA GLU A 536 34.37 62.13 -36.39
C GLU A 536 35.35 61.62 -37.47
N GLN A 537 35.17 60.40 -38.00
CA GLN A 537 36.10 59.73 -38.93
C GLN A 537 35.78 59.97 -40.42
N GLY A 538 34.80 60.81 -40.76
CA GLY A 538 34.43 61.17 -42.14
C GLY A 538 33.43 60.19 -42.80
N PRO A 539 33.05 60.41 -44.07
CA PRO A 539 32.03 59.59 -44.74
C PRO A 539 32.46 58.13 -44.92
N LEU A 540 31.57 57.19 -44.57
CA LEU A 540 31.76 55.73 -44.68
C LEU A 540 32.17 55.25 -46.09
N ALA A 541 31.91 56.02 -47.14
CA ALA A 541 32.28 55.72 -48.53
C ALA A 541 33.80 55.81 -48.81
N ASN A 542 34.59 56.42 -47.92
CA ASN A 542 36.04 56.59 -48.09
C ASN A 542 36.86 55.46 -47.47
N LEU A 543 36.22 54.50 -46.79
CA LEU A 543 36.88 53.36 -46.18
C LEU A 543 37.03 52.20 -47.20
N PRO A 544 38.17 51.47 -47.17
CA PRO A 544 38.41 50.37 -48.10
C PRO A 544 37.37 49.24 -47.91
N ASN A 545 36.82 48.72 -49.02
CA ASN A 545 35.76 47.70 -49.09
C ASN A 545 34.34 48.14 -48.66
N LEU A 546 34.06 49.45 -48.60
CA LEU A 546 32.71 50.03 -48.37
C LEU A 546 32.15 50.76 -49.60
N ASP A 547 32.70 50.46 -50.78
CA ASP A 547 32.23 51.02 -52.05
C ASP A 547 30.92 50.37 -52.53
N SER A 548 30.17 51.10 -53.36
CA SER A 548 28.86 50.64 -53.87
C SER A 548 28.93 49.29 -54.59
N VAL A 549 30.09 48.87 -55.09
CA VAL A 549 30.28 47.60 -55.80
C VAL A 549 30.48 46.46 -54.81
N ALA A 550 31.26 46.64 -53.74
CA ALA A 550 31.44 45.63 -52.69
C ALA A 550 30.12 45.34 -51.93
N VAL A 551 29.34 46.38 -51.61
CA VAL A 551 28.02 46.22 -50.97
C VAL A 551 27.05 45.47 -51.91
N LYS A 552 27.06 45.80 -53.21
CA LYS A 552 26.22 45.13 -54.20
C LYS A 552 26.65 43.67 -54.43
N ALA A 553 27.95 43.37 -54.40
CA ALA A 553 28.46 42.01 -54.51
C ALA A 553 28.08 41.14 -53.30
N ALA A 554 28.18 41.68 -52.08
CA ALA A 554 27.74 41.02 -50.84
C ALA A 554 26.23 40.71 -50.85
N MET A 555 25.40 41.63 -51.35
CA MET A 555 23.95 41.43 -51.48
C MET A 555 23.53 40.45 -52.60
N VAL A 556 24.41 40.13 -53.56
CA VAL A 556 24.13 39.18 -54.66
C VAL A 556 24.53 37.74 -54.28
N SER A 557 25.39 37.56 -53.27
CA SER A 557 25.81 36.26 -52.75
C SER A 557 24.89 35.66 -51.67
N THR A 558 23.80 36.36 -51.33
CA THR A 558 22.75 35.89 -50.39
C THR A 558 21.74 35.03 -51.12
#